data_AF-A0A973UP08-F1
#
_entry.id   AF-A0A973UP08-F1
#
_cell.length_a   1.000
_cell.length_b   1.000
_cell.length_c   1.000
_cell.angle_alpha   90.00
_cell.angle_beta   90.00
_cell.angle_gamma   90.00
#
_symmetry.space_group_name_H-M   'P 1'
#
loop_
_entity.id
_entity.type
_entity.pdbx_description
1 polymer ?
#
loop_
_entity_poly.entity_id
_entity_poly.type
_entity_poly.pdbx_seq_one_letter_code
_entity_poly.pdbx_strand_id
1 'polypeptide(L)'
;MRTARFTLDPAFTIAEVNPRLFGSFVEHLGRCVYTGIFEPDHPTADAEGLRTDVLDLVRELGVTAIRYPGGNFVSGYKWEDSVGPAEDRPRRLDLAWHSTESNRFGLSEYIAFLRKIGPQAEPMMAVNLGTRGVAEALELQEYANHPEGTALSDLRIAHGDKDPFGIRLWCLGNEMDGPWQTGHKTAEEYGRIAAETARAMRQQDPTVELVACGSSGQSMPTFAEWEATVLKETYDLVDYVSLHAYYWPENGDVDSFLASAVDMESFIDNVVATCDHVGARLKSKKKINLSFDEWNVWYLPEWEEHAKSLVDWPEAPRLLEDSYSVMDAVVFGSLLIALLRHADRVTVACLAQLVNVIAPIMTEP
;
A
#
# COMPACT_ATOMS: atom_id res chain seq x y z
N MET A 1 32.59 -26.90 -9.70
CA MET A 1 31.49 -26.63 -8.76
C MET A 1 31.84 -25.40 -7.95
N ARG A 2 30.99 -24.37 -7.94
CA ARG A 2 31.11 -23.29 -6.94
C ARG A 2 30.69 -23.89 -5.60
N THR A 3 31.48 -23.65 -4.56
CA THR A 3 31.16 -24.10 -3.21
C THR A 3 30.72 -22.87 -2.40
N ALA A 4 29.53 -22.91 -1.83
CA ALA A 4 29.03 -21.88 -0.91
C ALA A 4 29.11 -22.38 0.53
N ARG A 5 29.42 -21.50 1.48
CA ARG A 5 29.46 -21.80 2.92
C ARG A 5 28.63 -20.75 3.66
N PHE A 6 27.80 -21.20 4.59
CA PHE A 6 26.98 -20.36 5.45
C PHE A 6 27.16 -20.79 6.92
N THR A 7 27.08 -19.83 7.84
CA THR A 7 27.19 -20.04 9.29
C THR A 7 26.00 -19.38 9.97
N LEU A 8 25.34 -20.10 10.88
CA LEU A 8 24.29 -19.58 11.74
C LEU A 8 24.85 -19.41 13.15
N ASP A 9 24.89 -18.16 13.63
CA ASP A 9 25.31 -17.83 14.98
C ASP A 9 24.25 -16.94 15.65
N PRO A 10 23.54 -17.43 16.69
CA PRO A 10 22.55 -16.64 17.41
C PRO A 10 23.08 -15.34 18.02
N ALA A 11 24.40 -15.22 18.25
CA ALA A 11 25.02 -14.00 18.75
C ALA A 11 25.01 -12.84 17.72
N PHE A 12 24.77 -13.14 16.44
CA PHE A 12 24.65 -12.18 15.33
C PHE A 12 23.20 -12.08 14.83
N THR A 13 22.24 -12.04 15.77
CA THR A 13 20.83 -11.78 15.44
C THR A 13 20.65 -10.34 14.93
N ILE A 14 19.90 -10.15 13.84
CA ILE A 14 19.63 -8.84 13.23
C ILE A 14 18.53 -8.10 14.01
N ALA A 15 17.31 -8.63 14.00
CA ALA A 15 16.16 -8.08 14.72
C ALA A 15 15.05 -9.14 14.87
N GLU A 16 14.06 -8.82 15.71
CA GLU A 16 12.77 -9.51 15.68
C GLU A 16 12.02 -9.13 14.41
N VAL A 17 11.47 -10.11 13.70
CA VAL A 17 10.69 -9.86 12.47
C VAL A 17 9.33 -9.31 12.86
N ASN A 18 9.04 -8.08 12.45
CA ASN A 18 7.70 -7.51 12.62
C ASN A 18 6.71 -8.28 11.73
N PRO A 19 5.57 -8.77 12.28
CA PRO A 19 4.56 -9.46 11.48
C PRO A 19 4.13 -8.69 10.24
N ARG A 20 4.02 -7.34 10.32
CA ARG A 20 3.63 -6.46 9.19
C ARG A 20 4.57 -6.53 7.98
N LEU A 21 5.71 -7.21 8.05
CA LEU A 21 6.56 -7.54 6.90
C LEU A 21 5.87 -8.52 5.93
N PHE A 22 4.89 -9.28 6.41
CA PHE A 22 4.06 -10.19 5.61
C PHE A 22 2.70 -9.55 5.24
N GLY A 23 2.69 -8.23 5.01
CA GLY A 23 1.51 -7.52 4.53
C GLY A 23 1.29 -7.72 3.04
N SER A 24 0.12 -7.29 2.57
CA SER A 24 -0.24 -7.20 1.15
C SER A 24 -1.01 -5.91 0.88
N PHE A 25 -1.47 -5.75 -0.34
CA PHE A 25 -2.03 -4.52 -0.85
C PHE A 25 -3.26 -4.82 -1.70
N VAL A 26 -4.34 -4.08 -1.48
CA VAL A 26 -5.58 -4.12 -2.25
C VAL A 26 -5.88 -2.71 -2.75
N GLU A 27 -5.76 -2.51 -4.06
CA GLU A 27 -6.20 -1.31 -4.75
C GLU A 27 -7.53 -1.53 -5.46
N HIS A 28 -8.31 -0.45 -5.60
CA HIS A 28 -9.34 -0.37 -6.64
C HIS A 28 -8.70 -0.25 -8.03
N LEU A 29 -8.13 -1.35 -8.49
CA LEU A 29 -7.44 -1.51 -9.77
C LEU A 29 -7.96 -2.78 -10.44
N GLY A 30 -8.41 -2.66 -11.69
CA GLY A 30 -8.80 -3.80 -12.52
C GLY A 30 -9.76 -4.74 -11.79
N ARG A 31 -9.36 -6.01 -11.63
CA ARG A 31 -10.14 -7.05 -10.95
C ARG A 31 -9.65 -7.40 -9.55
N CYS A 32 -8.85 -6.55 -8.90
CA CYS A 32 -8.39 -6.82 -7.53
C CYS A 32 -9.57 -6.86 -6.54
N VAL A 33 -10.41 -5.84 -6.59
CA VAL A 33 -11.63 -5.74 -5.78
C VAL A 33 -12.78 -6.50 -6.44
N TYR A 34 -13.31 -5.95 -7.54
CA TYR A 34 -14.48 -6.48 -8.22
C TYR A 34 -14.11 -7.72 -9.05
N THR A 35 -14.87 -8.80 -8.89
CA THR A 35 -14.56 -10.15 -9.46
C THR A 35 -13.27 -10.78 -8.93
N GLY A 36 -12.62 -10.13 -7.96
CA GLY A 36 -11.49 -10.63 -7.18
C GLY A 36 -11.92 -11.00 -5.77
N ILE A 37 -11.68 -10.13 -4.79
CA ILE A 37 -12.13 -10.36 -3.41
C ILE A 37 -13.65 -10.27 -3.24
N PHE A 38 -14.33 -9.44 -4.05
CA PHE A 38 -15.75 -9.11 -3.91
C PHE A 38 -16.51 -9.41 -5.21
N GLU A 39 -17.44 -10.36 -5.13
CA GLU A 39 -18.25 -10.83 -6.25
C GLU A 39 -19.57 -11.44 -5.74
N PRO A 40 -20.58 -10.61 -5.42
CA PRO A 40 -21.80 -11.06 -4.73
C PRO A 40 -22.58 -12.19 -5.39
N ASP A 41 -22.52 -12.28 -6.72
CA ASP A 41 -23.26 -13.28 -7.49
C ASP A 41 -22.48 -14.59 -7.70
N HIS A 42 -21.23 -14.68 -7.21
CA HIS A 42 -20.41 -15.88 -7.38
C HIS A 42 -20.91 -17.04 -6.49
N PRO A 43 -20.87 -18.31 -6.95
CA PRO A 43 -21.33 -19.46 -6.17
C PRO A 43 -20.66 -19.66 -4.79
N THR A 44 -19.45 -19.13 -4.61
CA THR A 44 -18.70 -19.19 -3.35
C THR A 44 -18.77 -17.90 -2.53
N ALA A 45 -19.54 -16.90 -2.96
CA ALA A 45 -19.68 -15.65 -2.22
C ALA A 45 -20.40 -15.88 -0.88
N ASP A 46 -19.94 -15.24 0.18
CA ASP A 46 -20.67 -15.20 1.44
C ASP A 46 -21.79 -14.13 1.42
N ALA A 47 -22.49 -13.96 2.53
CA ALA A 47 -23.59 -13.01 2.65
C ALA A 47 -23.16 -11.53 2.50
N GLU A 48 -21.87 -11.23 2.63
CA GLU A 48 -21.29 -9.90 2.42
C GLU A 48 -20.75 -9.75 1.00
N GLY A 49 -20.91 -10.76 0.13
CA GLY A 49 -20.45 -10.76 -1.25
C GLY A 49 -18.96 -11.07 -1.41
N LEU A 50 -18.29 -11.50 -0.35
CA LEU A 50 -16.87 -11.85 -0.37
C LEU A 50 -16.68 -13.28 -0.86
N ARG A 51 -15.73 -13.49 -1.78
CA ARG A 51 -15.38 -14.83 -2.30
C ARG A 51 -14.73 -15.67 -1.20
N THR A 52 -15.41 -16.71 -0.73
CA THR A 52 -14.89 -17.55 0.38
C THR A 52 -13.67 -18.40 0.01
N ASP A 53 -13.59 -18.83 -1.25
CA ASP A 53 -12.43 -19.53 -1.81
C ASP A 53 -11.19 -18.62 -1.90
N VAL A 54 -11.38 -17.34 -2.24
CA VAL A 54 -10.31 -16.33 -2.19
C VAL A 54 -9.89 -16.08 -0.74
N LEU A 55 -10.84 -15.92 0.19
CA LEU A 55 -10.56 -15.76 1.61
C LEU A 55 -9.72 -16.91 2.18
N ASP A 56 -10.01 -18.15 1.77
CA ASP A 56 -9.23 -19.32 2.21
C ASP A 56 -7.78 -19.23 1.73
N LEU A 57 -7.53 -18.83 0.48
CA LEU A 57 -6.18 -18.61 -0.05
C LEU A 57 -5.46 -17.45 0.62
N VAL A 58 -6.16 -16.35 0.92
CA VAL A 58 -5.57 -15.20 1.66
C VAL A 58 -5.16 -15.62 3.07
N ARG A 59 -5.96 -16.46 3.75
CA ARG A 59 -5.58 -17.02 5.05
C ARG A 59 -4.41 -17.99 4.96
N GLU A 60 -4.35 -18.82 3.91
CA GLU A 60 -3.22 -19.71 3.65
C GLU A 60 -1.93 -18.91 3.41
N LEU A 61 -2.01 -17.80 2.67
CA LEU A 61 -0.88 -16.90 2.41
C LEU A 61 -0.34 -16.24 3.70
N GLY A 62 -1.18 -16.12 4.75
CA GLY A 62 -0.75 -15.65 6.06
C GLY A 62 -0.59 -14.13 6.17
N VAL A 63 -1.36 -13.36 5.39
CA VAL A 63 -1.26 -11.89 5.35
C VAL A 63 -1.58 -11.25 6.71
N THR A 64 -0.78 -10.29 7.14
CA THR A 64 -0.88 -9.64 8.46
C THR A 64 -1.22 -8.15 8.43
N ALA A 65 -1.12 -7.51 7.28
CA ALA A 65 -1.53 -6.13 7.09
C ALA A 65 -2.02 -5.98 5.66
N ILE A 66 -3.06 -5.19 5.41
CA ILE A 66 -3.52 -4.92 4.05
C ILE A 66 -3.59 -3.42 3.83
N ARG A 67 -2.79 -2.91 2.90
CA ARG A 67 -2.89 -1.53 2.43
C ARG A 67 -4.14 -1.34 1.56
N TYR A 68 -4.86 -0.23 1.73
CA TYR A 68 -6.12 0.10 1.03
C TYR A 68 -6.39 1.62 1.09
N PRO A 69 -7.17 2.26 0.20
CA PRO A 69 -7.78 1.76 -1.04
C PRO A 69 -6.88 1.84 -2.25
N GLY A 70 -5.62 2.25 -2.07
CA GLY A 70 -4.73 2.29 -3.20
C GLY A 70 -3.32 2.78 -2.96
N GLY A 71 -2.65 2.64 -4.09
CA GLY A 71 -1.60 3.47 -4.61
C GLY A 71 -2.28 4.57 -5.44
N ASN A 72 -2.12 4.58 -6.76
CA ASN A 72 -2.55 5.71 -7.60
C ASN A 72 -4.03 6.09 -7.46
N PHE A 73 -4.93 5.11 -7.29
CA PHE A 73 -6.38 5.31 -7.13
C PHE A 73 -6.71 6.34 -6.03
N VAL A 74 -6.01 6.29 -4.89
CA VAL A 74 -6.36 7.11 -3.72
C VAL A 74 -6.24 8.62 -4.00
N SER A 75 -5.38 9.01 -4.94
CA SER A 75 -5.06 10.42 -5.22
C SER A 75 -6.20 11.19 -5.92
N GLY A 76 -7.16 10.48 -6.51
CA GLY A 76 -8.41 11.03 -7.08
C GLY A 76 -9.67 10.72 -6.27
N TYR A 77 -9.55 9.97 -5.18
CA TYR A 77 -10.66 9.30 -4.49
C TYR A 77 -11.30 10.13 -3.37
N LYS A 78 -12.63 9.98 -3.20
CA LYS A 78 -13.40 10.55 -2.09
C LYS A 78 -13.96 9.43 -1.24
N TRP A 79 -13.50 9.33 0.01
CA TRP A 79 -13.88 8.23 0.89
C TRP A 79 -15.39 8.18 1.18
N GLU A 80 -16.05 9.33 1.19
CA GLU A 80 -17.50 9.50 1.42
C GLU A 80 -18.34 8.88 0.32
N ASP A 81 -17.80 8.81 -0.91
CA ASP A 81 -18.49 8.16 -2.03
C ASP A 81 -18.60 6.63 -1.83
N SER A 82 -17.91 6.06 -0.83
CA SER A 82 -17.83 4.61 -0.58
C SER A 82 -18.43 4.13 0.75
N VAL A 83 -19.11 5.00 1.50
CA VAL A 83 -19.73 4.64 2.79
C VAL A 83 -21.25 4.78 2.72
N GLY A 84 -21.96 4.16 3.67
CA GLY A 84 -23.42 4.17 3.69
C GLY A 84 -24.06 3.13 2.75
N PRO A 85 -25.38 3.20 2.52
CA PRO A 85 -26.10 2.23 1.69
C PRO A 85 -25.51 2.14 0.28
N ALA A 86 -25.17 0.92 -0.17
CA ALA A 86 -24.47 0.71 -1.43
C ALA A 86 -25.26 1.22 -2.66
N GLU A 87 -26.59 1.21 -2.58
CA GLU A 87 -27.49 1.71 -3.61
C GLU A 87 -27.44 3.24 -3.82
N ASP A 88 -26.99 3.99 -2.81
CA ASP A 88 -26.89 5.45 -2.85
C ASP A 88 -25.48 5.92 -3.25
N ARG A 89 -24.50 5.00 -3.29
CA ARG A 89 -23.10 5.31 -3.58
C ARG A 89 -22.92 5.68 -5.06
N PRO A 90 -22.26 6.80 -5.37
CA PRO A 90 -22.13 7.28 -6.72
C PRO A 90 -21.05 6.53 -7.49
N ARG A 91 -21.26 6.37 -8.80
CA ARG A 91 -20.20 5.96 -9.72
C ARG A 91 -19.24 7.12 -9.96
N ARG A 92 -17.94 6.83 -10.06
CA ARG A 92 -16.87 7.83 -10.32
C ARG A 92 -15.93 7.35 -11.41
N LEU A 93 -15.28 8.30 -12.07
CA LEU A 93 -14.18 7.98 -12.98
C LEU A 93 -12.90 7.91 -12.15
N ASP A 94 -12.20 6.78 -12.23
CA ASP A 94 -10.86 6.62 -11.72
C ASP A 94 -9.85 7.03 -12.79
N LEU A 95 -9.20 8.17 -12.57
CA LEU A 95 -8.23 8.75 -13.49
C LEU A 95 -6.92 7.95 -13.55
N ALA A 96 -6.57 7.20 -12.51
CA ALA A 96 -5.32 6.45 -12.45
C ALA A 96 -5.33 5.27 -13.43
N TRP A 97 -6.42 4.50 -13.42
CA TRP A 97 -6.53 3.26 -14.19
C TRP A 97 -7.59 3.34 -15.30
N HIS A 98 -8.03 4.55 -15.63
CA HIS A 98 -8.99 4.84 -16.69
C HIS A 98 -10.25 3.94 -16.62
N SER A 99 -10.83 3.83 -15.43
CA SER A 99 -11.93 2.92 -15.12
C SER A 99 -13.12 3.65 -14.52
N THR A 100 -14.31 3.04 -14.54
CA THR A 100 -15.46 3.51 -13.76
C THR A 100 -15.53 2.76 -12.43
N GLU A 101 -15.32 3.46 -11.33
CA GLU A 101 -15.46 2.96 -9.97
C GLU A 101 -16.93 2.96 -9.53
N SER A 102 -17.44 1.81 -9.08
CA SER A 102 -18.84 1.66 -8.67
C SER A 102 -19.11 2.07 -7.21
N ASN A 103 -18.06 2.13 -6.39
CA ASN A 103 -18.03 2.33 -4.94
C ASN A 103 -18.85 1.31 -4.13
N ARG A 104 -19.23 0.17 -4.73
CA ARG A 104 -19.97 -0.90 -4.03
C ARG A 104 -19.13 -1.58 -2.95
N PHE A 105 -17.81 -1.57 -3.11
CA PHE A 105 -16.88 -2.00 -2.08
C PHE A 105 -16.17 -0.76 -1.52
N GLY A 106 -16.37 -0.47 -0.25
CA GLY A 106 -15.85 0.70 0.43
C GLY A 106 -15.23 0.36 1.78
N LEU A 107 -15.20 1.34 2.67
CA LEU A 107 -14.51 1.20 3.96
C LEU A 107 -15.12 0.08 4.83
N SER A 108 -16.45 0.00 4.92
CA SER A 108 -17.14 -1.02 5.70
C SER A 108 -16.88 -2.43 5.16
N GLU A 109 -16.94 -2.60 3.84
CA GLU A 109 -16.69 -3.88 3.19
C GLU A 109 -15.22 -4.31 3.33
N TYR A 110 -14.27 -3.37 3.25
CA TYR A 110 -12.85 -3.62 3.52
C TYR A 110 -12.60 -4.08 4.97
N ILE A 111 -13.20 -3.43 5.95
CA ILE A 111 -13.06 -3.84 7.36
C ILE A 111 -13.72 -5.21 7.59
N ALA A 112 -14.85 -5.48 6.96
CA ALA A 112 -15.50 -6.78 7.00
C ALA A 112 -14.58 -7.87 6.40
N PHE A 113 -13.97 -7.62 5.24
CA PHE A 113 -12.98 -8.49 4.62
C PHE A 113 -11.81 -8.81 5.56
N LEU A 114 -11.22 -7.81 6.21
CA LEU A 114 -10.15 -8.03 7.22
C LEU A 114 -10.61 -8.91 8.39
N ARG A 115 -11.82 -8.67 8.92
CA ARG A 115 -12.39 -9.49 9.99
C ARG A 115 -12.56 -10.95 9.56
N LYS A 116 -12.86 -11.22 8.29
CA LYS A 116 -12.94 -12.60 7.76
C LYS A 116 -11.57 -13.25 7.62
N ILE A 117 -10.51 -12.50 7.33
CA ILE A 117 -9.13 -13.04 7.28
C ILE A 117 -8.69 -13.47 8.69
N GLY A 118 -8.95 -12.63 9.68
CA GLY A 118 -8.70 -12.93 11.09
C GLY A 118 -8.04 -11.78 11.85
N PRO A 119 -7.85 -11.93 13.18
CA PRO A 119 -7.34 -10.87 14.05
C PRO A 119 -5.90 -10.45 13.75
N GLN A 120 -5.16 -11.23 12.98
CA GLN A 120 -3.81 -10.92 12.53
C GLN A 120 -3.76 -9.90 11.39
N ALA A 121 -4.86 -9.67 10.66
CA ALA A 121 -4.88 -8.78 9.50
C ALA A 121 -5.20 -7.34 9.93
N GLU A 122 -4.17 -6.50 10.01
CA GLU A 122 -4.29 -5.09 10.39
C GLU A 122 -4.68 -4.20 9.21
N PRO A 123 -5.56 -3.20 9.40
CA PRO A 123 -5.85 -2.20 8.39
C PRO A 123 -4.71 -1.18 8.25
N MET A 124 -4.31 -0.92 7.01
CA MET A 124 -3.37 0.14 6.62
C MET A 124 -4.04 1.06 5.59
N MET A 125 -4.37 2.29 5.97
CA MET A 125 -5.19 3.19 5.15
C MET A 125 -4.40 4.30 4.48
N ALA A 126 -4.51 4.44 3.17
CA ALA A 126 -4.05 5.63 2.46
C ALA A 126 -5.11 6.73 2.44
N VAL A 127 -4.68 7.97 2.68
CA VAL A 127 -5.54 9.17 2.55
C VAL A 127 -5.23 9.92 1.26
N ASN A 128 -6.24 10.55 0.65
CA ASN A 128 -6.06 11.33 -0.57
C ASN A 128 -5.36 12.66 -0.26
N LEU A 129 -4.09 12.79 -0.66
CA LEU A 129 -3.35 14.06 -0.68
C LEU A 129 -3.05 14.57 -2.11
N GLY A 130 -3.63 13.94 -3.13
CA GLY A 130 -3.54 14.39 -4.52
C GLY A 130 -4.48 15.56 -4.77
N THR A 131 -5.78 15.29 -4.69
CA THR A 131 -6.88 16.23 -4.96
C THR A 131 -7.60 16.73 -3.68
N ARG A 132 -7.25 16.18 -2.52
CA ARG A 132 -7.77 16.58 -1.19
C ARG A 132 -6.61 16.86 -0.22
N GLY A 133 -6.89 17.07 1.07
CA GLY A 133 -5.85 17.39 2.04
C GLY A 133 -6.24 17.13 3.49
N VAL A 134 -5.81 18.04 4.37
CA VAL A 134 -5.85 17.88 5.83
C VAL A 134 -7.27 17.66 6.35
N ALA A 135 -8.24 18.47 5.92
CA ALA A 135 -9.60 18.42 6.45
C ALA A 135 -10.22 17.04 6.19
N GLU A 136 -10.05 16.55 4.98
CA GLU A 136 -10.67 15.32 4.52
C GLU A 136 -10.02 14.07 5.12
N ALA A 137 -8.72 14.14 5.44
CA ALA A 137 -8.03 13.12 6.21
C ALA A 137 -8.54 13.04 7.65
N LEU A 138 -8.79 14.19 8.30
CA LEU A 138 -9.35 14.23 9.66
C LEU A 138 -10.80 13.73 9.71
N GLU A 139 -11.61 14.10 8.71
CA GLU A 139 -12.98 13.63 8.59
C GLU A 139 -13.02 12.09 8.45
N LEU A 140 -12.15 11.52 7.60
CA LEU A 140 -12.02 10.07 7.47
C LEU A 140 -11.55 9.41 8.79
N GLN A 141 -10.56 10.00 9.46
CA GLN A 141 -10.07 9.49 10.74
C GLN A 141 -11.16 9.55 11.83
N GLU A 142 -11.97 10.61 11.85
CA GLU A 142 -13.08 10.76 12.80
C GLU A 142 -14.16 9.72 12.54
N TYR A 143 -14.58 9.60 11.29
CA TYR A 143 -15.54 8.59 10.85
C TYR A 143 -15.06 7.19 11.23
N ALA A 144 -13.81 6.84 10.90
CA ALA A 144 -13.27 5.50 11.09
C ALA A 144 -13.03 5.16 12.57
N ASN A 145 -12.49 6.08 13.37
CA ASN A 145 -11.90 5.73 14.67
C ASN A 145 -12.55 6.41 15.88
N HIS A 146 -13.30 7.51 15.72
CA HIS A 146 -13.88 8.17 16.89
C HIS A 146 -15.05 7.32 17.45
N PRO A 147 -15.15 7.10 18.78
CA PRO A 147 -16.13 6.20 19.36
C PRO A 147 -17.58 6.49 18.97
N GLU A 148 -18.13 7.64 19.36
CA GLU A 148 -19.50 8.09 19.13
C GLU A 148 -19.65 9.56 19.57
N GLY A 149 -20.78 10.20 19.27
CA GLY A 149 -21.15 11.52 19.79
C GLY A 149 -20.67 12.70 18.95
N THR A 150 -20.15 12.43 17.75
CA THR A 150 -19.84 13.44 16.74
C THR A 150 -20.60 13.15 15.45
N ALA A 151 -20.73 14.15 14.58
CA ALA A 151 -21.48 13.97 13.33
C ALA A 151 -20.95 12.80 12.49
N LEU A 152 -19.63 12.61 12.39
CA LEU A 152 -19.04 11.56 11.55
C LEU A 152 -18.98 10.20 12.24
N SER A 153 -18.74 10.15 13.55
CA SER A 153 -18.82 8.87 14.29
C SER A 153 -20.25 8.33 14.37
N ASP A 154 -21.22 9.21 14.62
CA ASP A 154 -22.64 8.82 14.61
C ASP A 154 -23.11 8.44 13.21
N LEU A 155 -22.53 9.05 12.15
CA LEU A 155 -22.78 8.65 10.77
C LEU A 155 -22.25 7.24 10.49
N ARG A 156 -21.04 6.88 10.95
CA ARG A 156 -20.51 5.50 10.87
C ARG A 156 -21.47 4.51 11.53
N ILE A 157 -21.95 4.84 12.73
CA ILE A 157 -22.91 4.01 13.47
C ILE A 157 -24.22 3.86 12.69
N ALA A 158 -24.73 4.95 12.10
CA ALA A 158 -25.94 4.95 11.28
C ALA A 158 -25.80 4.11 10.00
N HIS A 159 -24.59 4.01 9.45
CA HIS A 159 -24.27 3.14 8.33
C HIS A 159 -24.16 1.65 8.72
N GLY A 160 -24.26 1.32 10.01
CA GLY A 160 -24.26 -0.05 10.52
C GLY A 160 -23.00 -0.45 11.30
N ASP A 161 -21.96 0.37 11.26
CA ASP A 161 -20.68 0.12 11.90
C ASP A 161 -20.59 0.78 13.27
N LYS A 162 -21.10 0.05 14.27
CA LYS A 162 -21.17 0.55 15.66
C LYS A 162 -19.79 0.83 16.25
N ASP A 163 -18.92 -0.17 16.20
CA ASP A 163 -17.59 -0.09 16.78
C ASP A 163 -16.62 0.64 15.85
N PRO A 164 -15.71 1.48 16.38
CA PRO A 164 -14.61 2.04 15.61
C PRO A 164 -13.79 0.96 14.89
N PHE A 165 -13.27 1.30 13.71
CA PHE A 165 -12.46 0.39 12.91
C PHE A 165 -11.06 0.17 13.48
N GLY A 166 -10.58 1.07 14.34
CA GLY A 166 -9.32 0.90 15.05
C GLY A 166 -8.09 1.00 14.14
N ILE A 167 -8.17 1.81 13.09
CA ILE A 167 -7.12 1.94 12.08
C ILE A 167 -5.95 2.73 12.65
N ARG A 168 -4.79 2.09 12.78
CA ARG A 168 -3.61 2.72 13.39
C ARG A 168 -2.59 3.17 12.37
N LEU A 169 -2.40 2.44 11.28
CA LEU A 169 -1.38 2.70 10.28
C LEU A 169 -1.99 3.47 9.10
N TRP A 170 -1.48 4.68 8.83
CA TRP A 170 -2.00 5.54 7.76
C TRP A 170 -0.90 6.00 6.81
N CYS A 171 -1.12 5.85 5.51
CA CYS A 171 -0.27 6.40 4.45
C CYS A 171 -0.75 7.80 4.07
N LEU A 172 0.16 8.77 4.12
CA LEU A 172 -0.11 10.16 3.80
C LEU A 172 -0.01 10.37 2.28
N GLY A 173 -1.00 9.94 1.52
CA GLY A 173 -0.98 9.97 0.05
C GLY A 173 -0.38 8.72 -0.58
N ASN A 174 0.01 8.83 -1.86
CA ASN A 174 0.71 7.80 -2.61
C ASN A 174 1.65 8.42 -3.67
N GLU A 175 2.91 7.96 -3.77
CA GLU A 175 3.82 8.21 -4.92
C GLU A 175 3.73 9.62 -5.53
N MET A 176 3.73 10.66 -4.69
CA MET A 176 3.43 12.01 -5.17
C MET A 176 4.56 12.61 -6.03
N ASP A 177 5.69 11.93 -6.15
CA ASP A 177 6.85 12.31 -6.99
C ASP A 177 6.73 11.83 -8.45
N GLY A 178 5.86 10.86 -8.73
CA GLY A 178 5.64 10.32 -10.07
C GLY A 178 4.86 11.30 -10.96
N PRO A 179 5.33 11.65 -12.18
CA PRO A 179 4.60 12.54 -13.09
C PRO A 179 3.29 11.95 -13.63
N TRP A 180 3.08 10.64 -13.48
CA TRP A 180 1.81 9.96 -13.79
C TRP A 180 0.75 10.18 -12.70
N GLN A 181 1.14 10.60 -11.50
CA GLN A 181 0.25 10.63 -10.36
C GLN A 181 -0.74 11.80 -10.43
N THR A 182 -2.02 11.51 -10.16
CA THR A 182 -3.03 12.57 -10.05
C THR A 182 -2.68 13.50 -8.88
N GLY A 183 -2.45 14.78 -9.19
CA GLY A 183 -2.07 15.76 -8.17
C GLY A 183 -0.60 15.69 -7.72
N HIS A 184 0.28 15.10 -8.53
CA HIS A 184 1.75 15.13 -8.42
C HIS A 184 2.26 16.45 -7.82
N LYS A 185 3.31 16.34 -6.99
CA LYS A 185 3.86 17.44 -6.20
C LYS A 185 5.37 17.48 -6.28
N THR A 186 5.96 18.65 -6.06
CA THR A 186 7.38 18.72 -5.67
C THR A 186 7.58 18.15 -4.26
N ALA A 187 8.82 17.83 -3.90
CA ALA A 187 9.14 17.32 -2.57
C ALA A 187 8.77 18.32 -1.45
N GLU A 188 8.93 19.63 -1.68
CA GLU A 188 8.53 20.67 -0.73
C GLU A 188 7.01 20.77 -0.59
N GLU A 189 6.28 20.74 -1.71
CA GLU A 189 4.81 20.77 -1.70
C GLU A 189 4.25 19.57 -0.94
N TYR A 190 4.76 18.37 -1.25
CA TYR A 190 4.37 17.15 -0.56
C TYR A 190 4.79 17.15 0.92
N GLY A 191 6.05 17.48 1.22
CA GLY A 191 6.55 17.53 2.60
C GLY A 191 5.72 18.46 3.49
N ARG A 192 5.29 19.63 2.97
CA ARG A 192 4.42 20.55 3.70
C ARG A 192 3.02 19.98 3.95
N ILE A 193 2.36 19.42 2.94
CA ILE A 193 0.99 18.87 3.13
C ILE A 193 1.02 17.61 4.01
N ALA A 194 2.02 16.75 3.86
CA ALA A 194 2.20 15.57 4.71
C ALA A 194 2.43 15.98 6.17
N ALA A 195 3.27 17.00 6.43
CA ALA A 195 3.53 17.49 7.79
C ALA A 195 2.27 18.06 8.46
N GLU A 196 1.50 18.90 7.77
CA GLU A 196 0.29 19.47 8.38
C GLU A 196 -0.81 18.40 8.57
N THR A 197 -0.93 17.46 7.64
CA THR A 197 -1.85 16.32 7.79
C THR A 197 -1.45 15.46 8.98
N ALA A 198 -0.17 15.06 9.07
CA ALA A 198 0.35 14.25 10.17
C ALA A 198 0.17 14.91 11.53
N ARG A 199 0.45 16.22 11.61
CA ARG A 199 0.26 17.01 12.84
C ARG A 199 -1.19 16.99 13.29
N ALA A 200 -2.12 17.25 12.37
CA ALA A 200 -3.53 17.29 12.70
C ALA A 200 -4.06 15.91 13.09
N MET A 201 -3.70 14.85 12.34
CA MET A 201 -4.13 13.48 12.65
C MET A 201 -3.64 13.03 14.04
N ARG A 202 -2.42 13.42 14.44
CA ARG A 202 -1.90 13.16 15.79
C ARG A 202 -2.54 14.01 16.89
N GLN A 203 -3.04 15.21 16.57
CA GLN A 203 -3.83 16.00 17.53
C GLN A 203 -5.17 15.34 17.81
N GLN A 204 -5.78 14.72 16.80
CA GLN A 204 -7.03 13.98 16.93
C GLN A 204 -6.83 12.64 17.64
N ASP A 205 -5.79 11.88 17.27
CA ASP A 205 -5.42 10.62 17.91
C ASP A 205 -3.89 10.48 17.96
N PRO A 206 -3.25 10.63 19.13
CA PRO A 206 -1.79 10.55 19.24
C PRO A 206 -1.23 9.14 19.04
N THR A 207 -2.09 8.11 18.98
CA THR A 207 -1.68 6.70 18.88
C THR A 207 -1.51 6.19 17.45
N VAL A 208 -1.87 7.00 16.45
CA VAL A 208 -1.66 6.65 15.04
C VAL A 208 -0.17 6.54 14.71
N GLU A 209 0.10 5.67 13.75
CA GLU A 209 1.38 5.49 13.10
C GLU A 209 1.25 5.97 11.65
N LEU A 210 2.18 6.80 11.20
CA LEU A 210 2.05 7.51 9.92
C LEU A 210 3.21 7.20 8.97
N VAL A 211 2.89 6.95 7.71
CA VAL A 211 3.84 6.70 6.62
C VAL A 211 3.87 7.91 5.70
N ALA A 212 5.03 8.56 5.58
CA ALA A 212 5.28 9.53 4.51
C ALA A 212 5.70 8.79 3.23
N CYS A 213 5.25 9.26 2.07
CA CYS A 213 5.62 8.70 0.78
C CYS A 213 7.10 8.99 0.51
N GLY A 214 7.90 7.93 0.30
CA GLY A 214 9.18 8.04 -0.37
C GLY A 214 9.01 8.22 -1.87
N SER A 215 10.10 8.08 -2.61
CA SER A 215 10.05 8.06 -4.07
C SER A 215 9.38 6.79 -4.60
N SER A 216 8.73 6.92 -5.76
CA SER A 216 8.10 5.80 -6.49
C SER A 216 9.09 4.69 -6.92
N GLY A 217 10.39 4.91 -6.72
CA GLY A 217 11.45 3.93 -6.91
C GLY A 217 12.84 4.55 -6.90
N GLN A 218 13.87 3.73 -6.73
CA GLN A 218 15.28 4.17 -6.69
C GLN A 218 15.74 4.84 -8.01
N SER A 219 15.09 4.53 -9.13
CA SER A 219 15.41 5.11 -10.45
C SER A 219 14.88 6.54 -10.64
N MET A 220 14.03 7.04 -9.74
CA MET A 220 13.47 8.38 -9.83
C MET A 220 14.58 9.45 -9.80
N PRO A 221 14.57 10.47 -10.66
CA PRO A 221 15.57 11.53 -10.64
C PRO A 221 15.65 12.31 -9.32
N THR A 222 14.57 12.27 -8.54
CA THR A 222 14.42 12.92 -7.24
C THR A 222 14.79 12.01 -6.06
N PHE A 223 15.09 10.73 -6.30
CA PHE A 223 15.38 9.76 -5.25
C PHE A 223 16.48 10.26 -4.29
N ALA A 224 16.32 9.94 -3.01
CA ALA A 224 17.10 10.40 -1.85
C ALA A 224 16.91 11.89 -1.51
N GLU A 225 16.88 12.80 -2.48
CA GLU A 225 16.57 14.21 -2.22
C GLU A 225 15.10 14.41 -1.83
N TRP A 226 14.20 13.64 -2.45
CA TRP A 226 12.78 13.59 -2.11
C TRP A 226 12.59 13.21 -0.65
N GLU A 227 13.10 12.05 -0.22
CA GLU A 227 13.01 11.58 1.15
C GLU A 227 13.65 12.58 2.12
N ALA A 228 14.82 13.13 1.79
CA ALA A 228 15.50 14.10 2.64
C ALA A 228 14.67 15.37 2.85
N THR A 229 14.04 15.89 1.80
CA THR A 229 13.22 17.10 1.83
C THR A 229 11.89 16.85 2.54
N VAL A 230 11.23 15.74 2.28
CA VAL A 230 9.98 15.36 2.96
C VAL A 230 10.22 15.13 4.44
N LEU A 231 11.26 14.37 4.79
CA LEU A 231 11.60 14.08 6.18
C LEU A 231 12.06 15.34 6.93
N LYS A 232 12.66 16.33 6.26
CA LYS A 232 12.96 17.63 6.89
C LYS A 232 11.71 18.27 7.49
N GLU A 233 10.55 18.16 6.82
CA GLU A 233 9.28 18.74 7.28
C GLU A 233 8.54 17.81 8.25
N THR A 234 8.69 16.48 8.10
CA THR A 234 7.82 15.47 8.72
C THR A 234 8.46 14.64 9.84
N TYR A 235 9.79 14.69 10.06
CA TYR A 235 10.54 13.72 10.89
C TYR A 235 9.92 13.39 12.26
N ASP A 236 9.51 14.41 13.00
CA ASP A 236 8.96 14.24 14.35
C ASP A 236 7.46 13.83 14.34
N LEU A 237 6.83 13.84 13.17
CA LEU A 237 5.40 13.60 12.97
C LEU A 237 5.10 12.22 12.36
N VAL A 238 6.02 11.65 11.58
CA VAL A 238 5.81 10.36 10.88
C VAL A 238 6.72 9.27 11.40
N ASP A 239 6.29 8.02 11.34
CA ASP A 239 7.03 6.87 11.90
C ASP A 239 7.79 6.12 10.81
N TYR A 240 7.28 6.17 9.59
CA TYR A 240 7.80 5.46 8.44
C TYR A 240 8.00 6.37 7.22
N VAL A 241 8.90 5.96 6.34
CA VAL A 241 8.94 6.38 4.93
C VAL A 241 8.66 5.19 4.02
N SER A 242 7.90 5.39 2.95
CA SER A 242 7.56 4.31 2.01
C SER A 242 8.67 3.99 1.01
N LEU A 243 8.73 2.74 0.54
CA LEU A 243 9.64 2.27 -0.51
C LEU A 243 8.88 1.39 -1.50
N HIS A 244 9.07 1.68 -2.79
CA HIS A 244 8.36 1.03 -3.86
C HIS A 244 9.37 0.44 -4.86
N ALA A 245 9.31 -0.87 -5.12
CA ALA A 245 10.24 -1.52 -6.04
C ALA A 245 9.60 -2.67 -6.79
N TYR A 246 9.68 -2.59 -8.12
CA TYR A 246 9.18 -3.60 -9.03
C TYR A 246 10.30 -4.08 -9.94
N TYR A 247 10.32 -5.38 -10.22
CA TYR A 247 11.36 -6.01 -11.00
C TYR A 247 10.79 -6.84 -12.15
N TRP A 248 11.46 -6.81 -13.30
CA TRP A 248 11.18 -7.65 -14.46
C TRP A 248 12.47 -7.85 -15.26
N PRO A 249 12.57 -8.87 -16.14
CA PRO A 249 13.72 -9.02 -17.03
C PRO A 249 13.73 -7.91 -18.10
N GLU A 250 14.75 -7.04 -18.04
CA GLU A 250 14.95 -6.02 -19.07
C GLU A 250 15.67 -6.61 -20.29
N ASN A 251 15.09 -6.45 -21.49
CA ASN A 251 15.69 -6.88 -22.76
C ASN A 251 16.13 -8.36 -22.78
N GLY A 252 15.48 -9.21 -21.97
CA GLY A 252 15.81 -10.63 -21.82
C GLY A 252 17.01 -10.93 -20.91
N ASP A 253 17.52 -9.96 -20.15
CA ASP A 253 18.60 -10.15 -19.18
C ASP A 253 18.11 -10.85 -17.90
N VAL A 254 18.09 -12.18 -17.96
CA VAL A 254 17.70 -13.05 -16.85
C VAL A 254 18.71 -13.03 -15.70
N ASP A 255 20.00 -12.84 -15.99
CA ASP A 255 21.05 -12.86 -14.95
C ASP A 255 20.89 -11.66 -14.01
N SER A 256 20.61 -10.47 -14.56
CA SER A 256 20.31 -9.28 -13.75
C SER A 256 18.99 -9.41 -13.00
N PHE A 257 17.95 -9.99 -13.61
CA PHE A 257 16.67 -10.24 -12.94
C PHE A 257 16.82 -11.21 -11.76
N LEU A 258 17.60 -12.29 -11.90
CA LEU A 258 17.93 -13.18 -10.78
C LEU A 258 18.76 -12.49 -9.68
N ALA A 259 19.34 -11.33 -9.96
CA ALA A 259 20.10 -10.52 -9.01
C ALA A 259 19.32 -9.33 -8.44
N SER A 260 18.01 -9.20 -8.71
CA SER A 260 17.18 -8.06 -8.26
C SER A 260 17.24 -7.79 -6.76
N ALA A 261 17.40 -8.82 -5.92
CA ALA A 261 17.57 -8.63 -4.47
C ALA A 261 18.78 -7.76 -4.11
N VAL A 262 19.85 -7.76 -4.92
CA VAL A 262 21.02 -6.89 -4.70
C VAL A 262 20.65 -5.42 -4.85
N ASP A 263 19.83 -5.08 -5.83
CA ASP A 263 19.30 -3.73 -5.99
C ASP A 263 18.34 -3.37 -4.86
N MET A 264 17.44 -4.28 -4.47
CA MET A 264 16.50 -4.06 -3.37
C MET A 264 17.22 -3.80 -2.04
N GLU A 265 18.26 -4.60 -1.71
CA GLU A 265 19.09 -4.36 -0.52
C GLU A 265 19.78 -2.99 -0.60
N SER A 266 20.34 -2.62 -1.76
CA SER A 266 20.95 -1.30 -1.96
C SER A 266 19.93 -0.16 -1.79
N PHE A 267 18.70 -0.34 -2.25
CA PHE A 267 17.64 0.66 -2.11
C PHE A 267 17.24 0.87 -0.65
N ILE A 268 17.07 -0.22 0.11
CA ILE A 268 16.82 -0.16 1.55
C ILE A 268 17.95 0.58 2.26
N ASP A 269 19.21 0.21 1.99
CA ASP A 269 20.38 0.84 2.60
C ASP A 269 20.48 2.34 2.29
N ASN A 270 20.20 2.73 1.06
CA ASN A 270 20.21 4.13 0.62
C ASN A 270 19.12 4.96 1.33
N VAL A 271 17.91 4.42 1.49
CA VAL A 271 16.82 5.11 2.21
C VAL A 271 17.11 5.17 3.71
N VAL A 272 17.65 4.09 4.30
CA VAL A 272 18.12 4.07 5.69
C VAL A 272 19.18 5.16 5.92
N ALA A 273 20.17 5.27 5.05
CA ALA A 273 21.21 6.28 5.14
C ALA A 273 20.64 7.70 5.06
N THR A 274 19.66 7.93 4.17
CA THR A 274 18.97 9.22 4.04
C THR A 274 18.17 9.58 5.30
N CYS A 275 17.39 8.64 5.84
CA CYS A 275 16.66 8.81 7.10
C CYS A 275 17.61 9.17 8.25
N ASP A 276 18.71 8.43 8.37
CA ASP A 276 19.70 8.62 9.42
C ASP A 276 20.45 9.95 9.29
N HIS A 277 20.73 10.38 8.06
CA HIS A 277 21.30 11.70 7.77
C HIS A 277 20.37 12.82 8.26
N VAL A 278 19.09 12.77 7.91
CA VAL A 278 18.10 13.78 8.36
C VAL A 278 17.99 13.77 9.88
N GLY A 279 17.89 12.59 10.49
CA GLY A 279 17.85 12.43 11.94
C GLY A 279 19.07 13.04 12.65
N ALA A 280 20.27 12.80 12.12
CA ALA A 280 21.51 13.39 12.64
C ALA A 280 21.50 14.92 12.52
N ARG A 281 21.07 15.47 11.38
CA ARG A 281 20.96 16.92 11.16
C ARG A 281 19.98 17.58 12.14
N LEU A 282 18.85 16.92 12.41
CA LEU A 282 17.84 17.36 13.38
C LEU A 282 18.23 17.06 14.84
N LYS A 283 19.33 16.33 15.06
CA LYS A 283 19.79 15.86 16.38
C LYS A 283 18.73 15.00 17.09
N SER A 284 17.91 14.30 16.33
CA SER A 284 16.85 13.44 16.86
C SER A 284 17.42 12.09 17.28
N LYS A 285 16.91 11.55 18.40
CA LYS A 285 17.19 10.18 18.82
C LYS A 285 16.24 9.17 18.16
N LYS A 286 15.14 9.64 17.56
CA LYS A 286 14.19 8.82 16.81
C LYS A 286 14.84 8.34 15.51
N LYS A 287 14.57 7.08 15.17
CA LYS A 287 14.89 6.50 13.87
C LYS A 287 13.58 6.30 13.10
N ILE A 288 13.57 6.70 11.84
CA ILE A 288 12.47 6.44 10.92
C ILE A 288 12.59 5.00 10.44
N ASN A 289 11.52 4.23 10.57
CA ASN A 289 11.44 2.90 10.01
C ASN A 289 11.00 2.95 8.55
N LEU A 290 11.12 1.84 7.86
CA LEU A 290 10.79 1.72 6.45
C LEU A 290 9.51 0.91 6.29
N SER A 291 8.63 1.42 5.44
CA SER A 291 7.41 0.76 4.97
C SER A 291 7.61 0.38 3.50
N PHE A 292 7.96 -0.88 3.23
CA PHE A 292 8.12 -1.36 1.85
C PHE A 292 6.74 -1.75 1.30
N ASP A 293 5.84 -0.78 1.21
CA ASP A 293 4.40 -0.97 1.01
C ASP A 293 3.97 -1.11 -0.46
N GLU A 294 4.94 -1.20 -1.37
CA GLU A 294 4.78 -1.74 -2.72
C GLU A 294 6.03 -2.52 -3.16
N TRP A 295 5.93 -3.84 -3.30
CA TRP A 295 6.98 -4.64 -3.92
C TRP A 295 6.43 -5.86 -4.63
N ASN A 296 6.95 -6.16 -5.83
CA ASN A 296 6.70 -7.41 -6.53
C ASN A 296 7.58 -7.58 -7.80
N VAL A 297 7.38 -8.71 -8.49
CA VAL A 297 7.63 -8.81 -9.93
C VAL A 297 6.44 -8.21 -10.69
N TRP A 298 6.71 -7.27 -11.60
CA TRP A 298 5.69 -6.63 -12.44
C TRP A 298 6.29 -6.24 -13.80
N TYR A 299 5.70 -6.74 -14.88
CA TYR A 299 6.14 -6.47 -16.26
C TYR A 299 5.65 -5.11 -16.77
N LEU A 300 6.22 -4.03 -16.19
CA LEU A 300 5.81 -2.64 -16.44
C LEU A 300 5.73 -2.23 -17.94
N PRO A 301 6.67 -2.61 -18.84
CA PRO A 301 6.59 -2.20 -20.25
C PRO A 301 5.34 -2.69 -20.96
N GLU A 302 4.81 -3.86 -20.59
CA GLU A 302 3.58 -4.41 -21.16
C GLU A 302 2.36 -3.58 -20.77
N TRP A 303 2.33 -3.11 -19.51
CA TRP A 303 1.33 -2.15 -19.05
C TRP A 303 1.40 -0.82 -19.81
N GLU A 304 2.60 -0.23 -19.98
CA GLU A 304 2.74 1.04 -20.68
C GLU A 304 2.27 0.98 -22.14
N GLU A 305 2.38 -0.18 -22.79
CA GLU A 305 1.80 -0.40 -24.11
C GLU A 305 0.27 -0.52 -24.04
N HIS A 306 -0.25 -1.32 -23.10
CA HIS A 306 -1.68 -1.52 -22.91
C HIS A 306 -2.41 -0.22 -22.56
N ALA A 307 -1.86 0.59 -21.66
CA ALA A 307 -2.44 1.86 -21.20
C ALA A 307 -2.72 2.84 -22.35
N LYS A 308 -1.93 2.79 -23.43
CA LYS A 308 -2.12 3.64 -24.63
C LYS A 308 -3.36 3.25 -25.44
N SER A 309 -3.89 2.05 -25.22
CA SER A 309 -5.03 1.50 -25.97
C SER A 309 -6.38 1.67 -25.28
N LEU A 310 -6.40 2.24 -24.07
CA LEU A 310 -7.63 2.50 -23.32
C LEU A 310 -8.38 3.70 -23.94
N VAL A 311 -9.63 3.47 -24.37
CA VAL A 311 -10.47 4.48 -25.06
C VAL A 311 -11.79 4.74 -24.34
N ASP A 312 -12.30 3.77 -23.58
CA ASP A 312 -13.53 3.83 -22.79
C ASP A 312 -13.21 3.73 -21.29
N TRP A 313 -14.20 3.96 -20.41
CA TRP A 313 -14.07 3.85 -18.94
C TRP A 313 -14.76 2.59 -18.39
N PRO A 314 -14.24 1.37 -18.65
CA PRO A 314 -14.88 0.13 -18.22
C PRO A 314 -14.94 0.00 -16.69
N GLU A 315 -15.89 -0.78 -16.18
CA GLU A 315 -15.89 -1.25 -14.79
C GLU A 315 -15.11 -2.56 -14.72
N ALA A 316 -14.19 -2.67 -13.75
CA ALA A 316 -13.38 -3.85 -13.49
C ALA A 316 -12.70 -4.50 -14.73
N PRO A 317 -11.99 -3.73 -15.58
CA PRO A 317 -11.24 -4.31 -16.70
C PRO A 317 -10.14 -5.27 -16.22
N ARG A 318 -9.71 -6.17 -17.11
CA ARG A 318 -8.50 -6.98 -16.87
C ARG A 318 -7.26 -6.13 -17.04
N LEU A 319 -6.69 -5.68 -15.92
CA LEU A 319 -5.48 -4.84 -15.89
C LEU A 319 -4.44 -5.52 -14.99
N LEU A 320 -3.17 -5.47 -15.41
CA LEU A 320 -2.02 -5.95 -14.65
C LEU A 320 -2.17 -7.43 -14.22
N GLU A 321 -2.79 -8.28 -15.03
CA GLU A 321 -2.99 -9.71 -14.74
C GLU A 321 -1.79 -10.55 -15.19
N ASP A 322 -0.61 -10.25 -14.63
CA ASP A 322 0.63 -10.94 -14.94
C ASP A 322 0.55 -12.44 -14.56
N SER A 323 1.10 -13.29 -15.43
CA SER A 323 1.21 -14.74 -15.17
C SER A 323 2.64 -15.09 -14.76
N TYR A 324 2.84 -15.47 -13.50
CA TYR A 324 4.17 -15.72 -12.95
C TYR A 324 4.75 -17.08 -13.34
N SER A 325 6.01 -17.06 -13.76
CA SER A 325 6.86 -18.22 -14.01
C SER A 325 7.60 -18.67 -12.74
N VAL A 326 8.26 -19.84 -12.83
CA VAL A 326 9.14 -20.32 -11.74
C VAL A 326 10.31 -19.36 -11.50
N MET A 327 10.79 -18.68 -12.54
CA MET A 327 11.86 -17.70 -12.42
C MET A 327 11.41 -16.49 -11.59
N ASP A 328 10.21 -15.99 -11.85
CA ASP A 328 9.61 -14.89 -11.08
C ASP A 328 9.46 -15.29 -9.61
N ALA A 329 9.00 -16.52 -9.32
CA ALA A 329 8.90 -17.02 -7.96
C ALA A 329 10.26 -17.13 -7.24
N VAL A 330 11.34 -17.46 -7.96
CA VAL A 330 12.71 -17.47 -7.40
C VAL A 330 13.18 -16.05 -7.07
N VAL A 331 12.93 -15.09 -7.96
CA VAL A 331 13.25 -13.68 -7.73
C VAL A 331 12.44 -13.17 -6.53
N PHE A 332 11.12 -13.37 -6.51
CA PHE A 332 10.25 -13.05 -5.38
C PHE A 332 10.80 -13.58 -4.05
N GLY A 333 11.20 -14.85 -4.01
CA GLY A 333 11.80 -15.46 -2.81
C GLY A 333 13.09 -14.76 -2.37
N SER A 334 13.92 -14.30 -3.31
CA SER A 334 15.14 -13.54 -3.01
C SER A 334 14.84 -12.13 -2.49
N LEU A 335 13.80 -11.46 -2.98
CA LEU A 335 13.32 -10.17 -2.49
C LEU A 335 12.81 -10.30 -1.05
N LEU A 336 12.03 -11.35 -0.76
CA LEU A 336 11.58 -11.62 0.62
C LEU A 336 12.76 -11.88 1.57
N ILE A 337 13.80 -12.59 1.10
CA ILE A 337 15.04 -12.77 1.88
C ILE A 337 15.73 -11.42 2.13
N ALA A 338 15.76 -10.51 1.14
CA ALA A 338 16.31 -9.16 1.31
C ALA A 338 15.53 -8.38 2.38
N LEU A 339 14.20 -8.39 2.34
CA LEU A 339 13.35 -7.78 3.38
C LEU A 339 13.65 -8.34 4.77
N LEU A 340 13.71 -9.67 4.93
CA LEU A 340 14.02 -10.32 6.21
C LEU A 340 15.41 -9.97 6.74
N ARG A 341 16.40 -9.76 5.87
CA ARG A 341 17.76 -9.35 6.23
C ARG A 341 17.85 -7.89 6.71
N HIS A 342 16.81 -7.09 6.44
CA HIS A 342 16.70 -5.69 6.86
C HIS A 342 15.54 -5.47 7.84
N ALA A 343 15.09 -6.53 8.53
CA ALA A 343 13.97 -6.47 9.48
C ALA A 343 14.21 -5.54 10.69
N ASP A 344 15.45 -5.08 10.90
CA ASP A 344 15.80 -4.07 11.89
C ASP A 344 15.32 -2.65 11.51
N ARG A 345 15.06 -2.41 10.22
CA ARG A 345 14.58 -1.12 9.70
C ARG A 345 13.31 -1.22 8.87
N VAL A 346 13.16 -2.27 8.07
CA VAL A 346 11.93 -2.56 7.34
C VAL A 346 10.99 -3.32 8.26
N THR A 347 9.94 -2.65 8.70
CA THR A 347 9.01 -3.19 9.71
C THR A 347 7.57 -3.24 9.25
N VAL A 348 7.30 -2.74 8.04
CA VAL A 348 6.07 -2.94 7.28
C VAL A 348 6.50 -3.27 5.85
N ALA A 349 5.88 -4.26 5.22
CA ALA A 349 6.02 -4.50 3.79
C ALA A 349 4.71 -5.05 3.23
N CYS A 350 4.33 -4.61 2.03
CA CYS A 350 3.09 -5.02 1.38
C CYS A 350 3.37 -5.56 -0.02
N LEU A 351 3.15 -6.86 -0.21
CA LEU A 351 3.13 -7.46 -1.54
C LEU A 351 2.05 -6.78 -2.39
N ALA A 352 2.47 -6.14 -3.49
CA ALA A 352 1.61 -5.48 -4.46
C ALA A 352 1.31 -6.43 -5.63
N GLN A 353 0.11 -7.00 -5.80
CA GLN A 353 -1.07 -6.89 -4.93
C GLN A 353 -1.60 -8.28 -4.53
N LEU A 354 -2.73 -8.31 -3.83
CA LEU A 354 -3.24 -9.52 -3.19
C LEU A 354 -3.98 -10.47 -4.16
N VAL A 355 -4.83 -9.94 -5.06
CA VAL A 355 -5.70 -10.73 -5.94
C VAL A 355 -5.72 -10.13 -7.35
N ASN A 356 -5.62 -10.98 -8.39
CA ASN A 356 -5.62 -10.69 -9.83
C ASN A 356 -4.56 -9.73 -10.37
N VAL A 357 -4.43 -8.55 -9.78
CA VAL A 357 -3.52 -7.48 -10.17
C VAL A 357 -2.14 -7.80 -9.61
N ILE A 358 -1.20 -8.18 -10.48
CA ILE A 358 0.18 -8.58 -10.12
C ILE A 358 0.18 -9.41 -8.83
N ALA A 359 -0.59 -10.50 -8.83
CA ALA A 359 -1.03 -11.15 -7.59
C ALA A 359 -0.63 -12.63 -7.51
N PRO A 360 -0.42 -13.16 -6.28
CA PRO A 360 -0.23 -14.59 -6.08
C PRO A 360 -1.56 -15.37 -6.13
N ILE A 361 -2.70 -14.70 -6.02
CA ILE A 361 -4.04 -15.30 -6.04
C ILE A 361 -4.79 -14.80 -7.28
N MET A 362 -5.25 -15.72 -8.12
CA MET A 362 -5.98 -15.41 -9.35
C MET A 362 -7.40 -15.97 -9.30
N THR A 363 -8.35 -15.22 -9.84
CA THR A 363 -9.75 -15.63 -9.99
C THR A 363 -10.20 -15.50 -11.43
N GLU A 364 -11.14 -16.36 -11.78
CA GLU A 364 -11.97 -16.21 -12.97
C GLU A 364 -13.42 -15.90 -12.54
N PRO A 365 -14.14 -15.00 -13.25
CA PRO A 365 -15.53 -14.64 -12.95
C PRO A 365 -16.55 -15.77 -13.18
#